data_AF-A0A246PMX3-F1
#
_entry.id   AF-A0A246PMX3-F1
#
_cell.length_a   1.000
_cell.length_b   1.000
_cell.length_c   1.000
_cell.angle_alpha   90.00
_cell.angle_beta   90.00
_cell.angle_gamma   90.00
#
_symmetry.space_group_name_H-M   'P 1'
#
loop_
_entity.id
_entity.type
_entity.pdbx_description
1 polymer ?
#
loop_
_entity_poly.entity_id
_entity_poly.type
_entity_poly.pdbx_seq_one_letter_code
_entity_poly.pdbx_strand_id
1 'polypeptide(L)'
;MELNQNAPNELEYIREFLNTWKIPNDTREPIDMLQTEEDIKLFMKEYFHEEVPFHTIEELKSFREDIRVAIEGGKSLQKWLEKYPFHVHVKEDMKGITYEPVHEENVYTKVLSVVLMAIQENLWGRLKACPDCRWVFYDHSRNGSKRWCGMYAGEAGGRACGTIAKVKNYRAKRKGRSGYNV
;
A
#
# COMPACT_ATOMS: atom_id res chain seq x y z
N MET A 1 15.50 17.37 3.46
CA MET A 1 15.33 16.12 2.70
C MET A 1 13.90 15.70 2.96
N GLU A 2 12.98 16.11 2.10
CA GLU A 2 11.59 15.67 2.18
C GLU A 2 11.62 14.14 2.09
N LEU A 3 11.23 13.47 3.17
CA LEU A 3 11.12 12.02 3.19
C LEU A 3 9.86 11.68 2.44
N ASN A 4 9.95 11.72 1.11
CA ASN A 4 8.87 11.34 0.23
C ASN A 4 8.51 9.88 0.54
N GLN A 5 7.27 9.64 0.99
CA GLN A 5 6.75 8.30 1.27
C GLN A 5 6.08 7.69 0.03
N ASN A 6 6.04 8.44 -1.07
CA ASN A 6 5.42 8.05 -2.33
C ASN A 6 6.18 6.90 -2.96
N ALA A 7 5.43 6.02 -3.60
CA ALA A 7 5.98 4.98 -4.45
C ALA A 7 6.37 5.58 -5.82
N PRO A 8 7.32 4.95 -6.52
CA PRO A 8 7.71 5.38 -7.86
C PRO A 8 6.62 5.07 -8.90
N ASN A 9 6.49 5.92 -9.92
CA ASN A 9 5.64 5.68 -11.09
C ASN A 9 4.19 5.31 -10.71
N GLU A 10 3.58 4.38 -11.46
CA GLU A 10 2.20 3.92 -11.24
C GLU A 10 2.00 3.16 -9.93
N LEU A 11 3.08 2.70 -9.26
CA LEU A 11 2.96 2.08 -7.95
C LEU A 11 2.41 3.06 -6.90
N GLU A 12 2.50 4.38 -7.16
CA GLU A 12 1.85 5.39 -6.34
C GLU A 12 0.33 5.27 -6.34
N TYR A 13 -0.26 4.88 -7.47
CA TYR A 13 -1.71 4.65 -7.57
C TYR A 13 -2.14 3.55 -6.61
N ILE A 14 -1.31 2.52 -6.46
CA ILE A 14 -1.55 1.44 -5.50
C ILE A 14 -1.40 1.95 -4.08
N ARG A 15 -0.33 2.68 -3.77
CA ARG A 15 -0.13 3.25 -2.42
C ARG A 15 -1.33 4.11 -2.00
N GLU A 16 -1.81 4.97 -2.88
CA GLU A 16 -2.95 5.85 -2.64
C GLU A 16 -4.27 5.07 -2.56
N PHE A 17 -4.49 4.10 -3.46
CA PHE A 17 -5.63 3.20 -3.39
C PHE A 17 -5.71 2.49 -2.03
N LEU A 18 -4.59 1.94 -1.54
CA LEU A 18 -4.56 1.28 -0.23
C LEU A 18 -4.81 2.26 0.92
N ASN A 19 -4.38 3.52 0.80
CA ASN A 19 -4.60 4.58 1.78
C ASN A 19 -5.96 5.28 1.68
N THR A 20 -6.83 4.87 0.73
CA THR A 20 -8.25 5.23 0.78
C THR A 20 -8.94 4.72 2.04
N TRP A 21 -8.38 3.68 2.68
CA TRP A 21 -8.65 3.35 4.07
C TRP A 21 -7.45 3.71 4.94
N LYS A 22 -7.69 4.44 6.04
CA LYS A 22 -6.62 4.88 6.95
C LYS A 22 -7.14 5.09 8.36
N ILE A 23 -6.21 5.15 9.31
CA ILE A 23 -6.46 5.52 10.71
C ILE A 23 -5.74 6.85 10.97
N PRO A 24 -6.44 8.00 10.88
CA PRO A 24 -5.84 9.32 11.07
C PRO A 24 -5.19 9.48 12.44
N ASN A 25 -4.26 10.44 12.53
CA ASN A 25 -3.49 10.66 13.75
C ASN A 25 -4.32 11.30 14.87
N ASP A 26 -5.16 12.23 14.48
CA ASP A 26 -6.03 13.05 15.32
C ASP A 26 -7.18 12.23 15.90
N THR A 27 -7.95 11.53 15.06
CA THR A 27 -9.13 10.78 15.51
C THR A 27 -8.78 9.41 16.08
N ARG A 28 -7.73 8.76 15.56
CA ARG A 28 -7.39 7.36 15.86
C ARG A 28 -8.50 6.35 15.51
N GLU A 29 -9.48 6.78 14.73
CA GLU A 29 -10.60 5.97 14.26
C GLU A 29 -10.42 5.63 12.78
N PRO A 30 -10.74 4.40 12.33
CA PRO A 30 -10.64 4.04 10.93
C PRO A 30 -11.65 4.82 10.09
N ILE A 31 -11.18 5.38 8.98
CA ILE A 31 -12.02 5.99 7.97
C ILE A 31 -11.79 5.30 6.62
N ASP A 32 -12.84 5.26 5.80
CA ASP A 32 -12.80 4.70 4.45
C ASP A 32 -13.40 5.73 3.49
N MET A 33 -12.60 6.17 2.53
CA MET A 33 -12.98 7.21 1.58
C MET A 33 -13.84 6.71 0.42
N LEU A 34 -13.92 5.39 0.18
CA LEU A 34 -14.69 4.83 -0.95
C LEU A 34 -16.10 4.44 -0.51
N GLN A 35 -16.98 5.38 -0.18
CA GLN A 35 -18.33 5.05 0.31
C GLN A 35 -19.37 4.93 -0.80
N THR A 36 -19.17 5.66 -1.89
CA THR A 36 -20.09 5.79 -3.01
C THR A 36 -19.36 5.58 -4.33
N GLU A 37 -20.12 5.39 -5.42
CA GLU A 37 -19.53 5.32 -6.76
C GLU A 37 -18.84 6.65 -7.14
N GLU A 38 -19.36 7.78 -6.67
CA GLU A 38 -18.75 9.09 -6.90
C GLU A 38 -17.37 9.19 -6.26
N ASP A 39 -17.20 8.68 -5.03
CA ASP A 39 -15.89 8.65 -4.38
C ASP A 39 -14.86 7.86 -5.18
N ILE A 40 -15.30 6.74 -5.78
CA ILE A 40 -14.45 5.88 -6.62
C ILE A 40 -14.07 6.61 -7.92
N LYS A 41 -15.04 7.25 -8.58
CA LYS A 41 -14.77 8.05 -9.79
C LYS A 41 -13.82 9.21 -9.51
N LEU A 42 -14.00 9.89 -8.38
CA LEU A 42 -13.12 10.99 -7.96
C LEU A 42 -11.68 10.48 -7.72
N PHE A 43 -11.54 9.33 -7.05
CA PHE A 43 -10.25 8.67 -6.89
C PHE A 43 -9.60 8.28 -8.23
N MET A 44 -10.37 7.66 -9.13
CA MET A 44 -9.90 7.27 -10.45
C MET A 44 -9.45 8.49 -11.28
N LYS A 45 -10.21 9.58 -11.25
CA LYS A 45 -9.84 10.81 -11.93
C LYS A 45 -8.54 11.42 -11.40
N GLU A 46 -8.37 11.41 -10.07
CA GLU A 46 -7.19 11.97 -9.41
C GLU A 46 -5.93 11.15 -9.71
N TYR A 47 -6.01 9.83 -9.62
CA TYR A 47 -4.83 8.97 -9.67
C TYR A 47 -4.69 8.14 -10.95
N PHE A 48 -5.78 7.63 -11.50
CA PHE A 48 -5.74 6.78 -12.70
C PHE A 48 -5.84 7.62 -13.97
N HIS A 49 -6.30 8.88 -13.86
CA HIS A 49 -6.54 9.83 -14.95
C HIS A 49 -7.54 9.34 -16.01
N GLU A 50 -8.30 8.29 -15.70
CA GLU A 50 -9.37 7.75 -16.51
C GLU A 50 -10.38 7.00 -15.63
N GLU A 51 -11.64 6.97 -16.07
CA GLU A 51 -12.68 6.17 -15.44
C GLU A 51 -12.73 4.80 -16.10
N VAL A 52 -12.53 3.76 -15.28
CA VAL A 52 -12.62 2.36 -15.71
C VAL A 52 -13.77 1.66 -14.97
N PRO A 53 -14.41 0.65 -15.57
CA PRO A 53 -15.45 -0.12 -14.91
C PRO A 53 -14.97 -0.74 -13.59
N PHE A 54 -15.89 -0.90 -12.65
CA PHE A 54 -15.75 -1.73 -11.46
C PHE A 54 -17.09 -2.44 -11.18
N HIS A 55 -17.05 -3.59 -10.50
CA HIS A 55 -18.27 -4.36 -10.21
C HIS A 55 -19.10 -3.75 -9.08
N THR A 56 -18.62 -3.85 -7.84
CA THR A 56 -19.29 -3.31 -6.66
C THR A 56 -18.27 -2.63 -5.74
N ILE A 57 -18.76 -1.73 -4.90
CA ILE A 57 -17.95 -1.04 -3.90
C ILE A 57 -17.38 -2.05 -2.89
N GLU A 58 -18.20 -3.04 -2.49
CA GLU A 58 -17.81 -4.11 -1.56
C GLU A 58 -16.70 -4.97 -2.13
N GLU A 59 -16.78 -5.32 -3.42
CA GLU A 59 -15.75 -6.09 -4.09
C GLU A 59 -14.44 -5.29 -4.18
N LEU A 60 -14.51 -4.01 -4.54
CA LEU A 60 -13.34 -3.13 -4.61
C LEU A 60 -12.67 -2.96 -3.24
N LYS A 61 -13.46 -2.84 -2.17
CA LYS A 61 -12.98 -2.78 -0.79
C LYS A 61 -12.34 -4.10 -0.36
N SER A 62 -12.93 -5.24 -0.71
CA SER A 62 -12.34 -6.55 -0.43
C SER A 62 -11.01 -6.71 -1.15
N PHE A 63 -10.94 -6.28 -2.43
CA PHE A 63 -9.72 -6.31 -3.21
C PHE A 63 -8.63 -5.47 -2.55
N ARG A 64 -8.95 -4.22 -2.18
CA ARG A 64 -8.03 -3.34 -1.44
C ARG A 64 -7.49 -4.04 -0.19
N GLU A 65 -8.35 -4.65 0.63
CA GLU A 65 -7.94 -5.32 1.87
C GLU A 65 -7.00 -6.51 1.61
N ASP A 66 -7.28 -7.33 0.60
CA ASP A 66 -6.38 -8.43 0.26
C ASP A 66 -5.00 -7.94 -0.21
N ILE A 67 -4.93 -6.81 -0.93
CA ILE A 67 -3.65 -6.18 -1.30
C ILE A 67 -2.93 -5.68 -0.04
N ARG A 68 -3.64 -5.06 0.91
CA ARG A 68 -3.07 -4.64 2.20
C ARG A 68 -2.49 -5.83 2.97
N VAL A 69 -3.18 -6.96 2.97
CA VAL A 69 -2.68 -8.22 3.57
C VAL A 69 -1.45 -8.73 2.81
N ALA A 70 -1.44 -8.68 1.48
CA ALA A 70 -0.33 -9.16 0.66
C ALA A 70 0.97 -8.37 0.90
N ILE A 71 0.92 -7.05 1.02
CA ILE A 71 2.11 -6.21 1.28
C ILE A 71 2.70 -6.42 2.69
N GLU A 72 1.93 -6.96 3.63
CA GLU A 72 2.38 -7.32 4.98
C GLU A 72 3.02 -8.73 5.04
N GLY A 73 3.24 -9.38 3.89
CA GLY A 73 3.75 -10.76 3.81
C GLY A 73 2.66 -11.82 4.03
N GLY A 74 1.39 -11.43 3.84
CA GLY A 74 0.22 -12.29 3.99
C GLY A 74 -0.09 -13.13 2.76
N LYS A 75 -1.38 -13.37 2.54
CA LYS A 75 -1.89 -14.25 1.46
C LYS A 75 -1.56 -13.70 0.08
N SER A 76 -1.38 -14.62 -0.88
CA SER A 76 -1.24 -14.29 -2.30
C SER A 76 -2.51 -13.65 -2.87
N LEU A 77 -2.33 -12.81 -3.90
CA LEU A 77 -3.41 -12.24 -4.71
C LEU A 77 -3.93 -13.20 -5.79
N GLN A 78 -3.54 -14.48 -5.74
CA GLN A 78 -3.91 -15.52 -6.70
C GLN A 78 -5.41 -15.54 -7.03
N LYS A 79 -6.29 -15.44 -6.03
CA LYS A 79 -7.75 -15.43 -6.26
C LYS A 79 -8.21 -14.28 -7.18
N TRP A 80 -7.53 -13.14 -7.12
CA TRP A 80 -7.82 -11.97 -7.95
C TRP A 80 -7.25 -12.14 -9.36
N LEU A 81 -6.06 -12.75 -9.48
CA LEU A 81 -5.47 -13.10 -10.78
C LEU A 81 -6.28 -14.20 -11.52
N GLU A 82 -6.93 -15.11 -10.78
CA GLU A 82 -7.84 -16.10 -11.37
C GLU A 82 -9.15 -15.48 -11.83
N LYS A 83 -9.67 -14.50 -11.07
CA LYS A 83 -10.89 -13.77 -11.43
C LYS A 83 -10.66 -12.77 -12.58
N TYR A 84 -9.48 -12.16 -12.64
CA TYR A 84 -9.09 -11.15 -13.62
C TYR A 84 -7.78 -11.58 -14.30
N PRO A 85 -7.84 -12.55 -15.23
CA PRO A 85 -6.65 -13.17 -15.81
C PRO A 85 -5.94 -12.28 -16.83
N PHE A 86 -4.66 -12.57 -17.06
CA PHE A 86 -3.77 -11.86 -17.98
C PHE A 86 -3.12 -12.81 -19.00
N HIS A 87 -3.00 -12.34 -20.24
CA HIS A 87 -2.05 -12.88 -21.19
C HIS A 87 -0.65 -12.37 -20.88
N VAL A 88 0.34 -13.26 -20.94
CA VAL A 88 1.75 -12.92 -20.78
C VAL A 88 2.38 -12.83 -22.16
N HIS A 89 2.96 -11.68 -22.47
CA HIS A 89 3.68 -11.45 -23.71
C HIS A 89 5.16 -11.27 -23.42
N VAL A 90 6.02 -11.90 -24.21
CA VAL A 90 7.47 -11.71 -24.13
C VAL A 90 7.86 -10.63 -25.15
N LYS A 91 8.63 -9.64 -24.72
CA LYS A 91 9.16 -8.59 -25.61
C LYS A 91 10.05 -9.22 -26.68
N GLU A 92 10.08 -8.63 -27.87
CA GLU A 92 10.86 -9.14 -29.02
C GLU A 92 12.36 -9.32 -28.71
N ASP A 93 12.91 -8.48 -27.84
CA ASP A 93 14.31 -8.54 -27.41
C ASP A 93 14.61 -9.67 -26.40
N MET A 94 13.60 -10.42 -25.97
CA MET A 94 13.65 -11.49 -24.97
C MET A 94 14.17 -11.03 -23.60
N LYS A 95 14.10 -9.72 -23.28
CA LYS A 95 14.60 -9.15 -22.01
C LYS A 95 13.50 -8.70 -21.07
N GLY A 96 12.24 -8.86 -21.44
CA GLY A 96 11.13 -8.53 -20.56
C GLY A 96 9.84 -9.21 -20.95
N ILE A 97 8.89 -9.17 -20.02
CA ILE A 97 7.52 -9.59 -20.24
C ILE A 97 6.58 -8.41 -19.97
N THR A 98 5.42 -8.46 -20.61
CA THR A 98 4.30 -7.54 -20.40
C THR A 98 3.03 -8.35 -20.16
N TYR A 99 2.04 -7.71 -19.54
CA TYR A 99 0.79 -8.34 -19.14
C TYR A 99 -0.37 -7.58 -19.79
N GLU A 100 -1.27 -8.31 -20.42
CA GLU A 100 -2.48 -7.76 -21.03
C GLU A 100 -3.72 -8.45 -20.43
N PRO A 101 -4.73 -7.71 -19.95
CA PRO A 101 -5.97 -8.31 -19.47
C PRO A 101 -6.63 -9.19 -20.54
N VAL A 102 -7.12 -10.38 -20.17
CA VAL A 102 -7.83 -11.29 -21.10
C VAL A 102 -9.21 -10.73 -21.50
N HIS A 103 -9.80 -9.93 -20.62
CA HIS A 103 -11.11 -9.29 -20.80
C HIS A 103 -10.95 -7.76 -20.76
N GLU A 104 -12.06 -7.05 -20.90
CA GLU A 104 -12.08 -5.58 -20.85
C GLU A 104 -11.36 -5.02 -19.61
N GLU A 105 -10.63 -3.92 -19.81
CA GLU A 105 -9.94 -3.23 -18.75
C GLU A 105 -10.93 -2.70 -17.71
N ASN A 106 -10.56 -2.87 -16.44
CA ASN A 106 -11.35 -2.46 -15.28
C ASN A 106 -10.38 -2.11 -14.14
N VAL A 107 -10.92 -1.59 -13.03
CA VAL A 107 -10.10 -1.18 -11.88
C VAL A 107 -9.20 -2.31 -11.35
N TYR A 108 -9.68 -3.56 -11.37
CA TYR A 108 -8.96 -4.71 -10.83
C TYR A 108 -7.79 -5.09 -11.72
N THR A 109 -8.02 -5.18 -13.03
CA THR A 109 -6.95 -5.49 -13.99
C THR A 109 -5.93 -4.37 -14.02
N LYS A 110 -6.35 -3.10 -13.98
CA LYS A 110 -5.42 -1.96 -13.92
C LYS A 110 -4.50 -2.02 -12.70
N VAL A 111 -5.06 -2.24 -11.51
CA VAL A 111 -4.28 -2.41 -10.28
C VAL A 111 -3.38 -3.65 -10.34
N LEU A 112 -3.90 -4.80 -10.80
CA LEU A 112 -3.13 -6.04 -10.90
C LEU A 112 -1.97 -5.92 -11.90
N SER A 113 -2.13 -5.20 -13.02
CA SER A 113 -1.04 -4.89 -13.95
C SER A 113 0.11 -4.18 -13.24
N VAL A 114 -0.19 -3.14 -12.46
CA VAL A 114 0.82 -2.40 -11.69
C VAL A 114 1.48 -3.29 -10.64
N VAL A 115 0.71 -4.17 -9.98
CA VAL A 115 1.26 -5.15 -9.03
C VAL A 115 2.23 -6.11 -9.72
N LEU A 116 1.83 -6.70 -10.85
CA LEU A 116 2.67 -7.63 -11.62
C LEU A 116 3.97 -6.96 -12.08
N MET A 117 3.87 -5.74 -12.61
CA MET A 117 5.04 -4.93 -12.98
C MET A 117 5.94 -4.62 -11.78
N ALA A 118 5.36 -4.22 -10.64
CA ALA A 118 6.12 -3.95 -9.43
C ALA A 118 6.82 -5.20 -8.86
N ILE A 119 6.24 -6.39 -9.03
CA ILE A 119 6.90 -7.66 -8.68
C ILE A 119 8.07 -7.92 -9.63
N GLN A 120 7.84 -7.82 -10.94
CA GLN A 120 8.88 -8.00 -11.96
C GLN A 120 10.08 -7.06 -11.76
N GLU A 121 9.82 -5.81 -11.36
CA GLU A 121 10.83 -4.79 -11.12
C GLU A 121 11.43 -4.82 -9.70
N ASN A 122 11.04 -5.80 -8.86
CA ASN A 122 11.46 -5.92 -7.45
C ASN A 122 11.13 -4.69 -6.58
N LEU A 123 10.08 -3.94 -6.93
CA LEU A 123 9.57 -2.79 -6.19
C LEU A 123 8.53 -3.19 -5.14
N TRP A 124 7.81 -4.30 -5.35
CA TRP A 124 6.71 -4.75 -4.49
C TRP A 124 7.09 -4.84 -3.00
N GLY A 125 8.24 -5.45 -2.69
CA GLY A 125 8.69 -5.64 -1.30
C GLY A 125 9.03 -4.35 -0.54
N ARG A 126 9.05 -3.20 -1.22
CA ARG A 126 9.26 -1.88 -0.61
C ARG A 126 7.95 -1.16 -0.29
N LEU A 127 6.82 -1.58 -0.85
CA LEU A 127 5.50 -1.07 -0.45
C LEU A 127 5.08 -1.76 0.86
N LYS A 128 4.89 -0.98 1.94
CA LYS A 128 4.71 -1.53 3.29
C LYS A 128 3.64 -0.78 4.05
N ALA A 129 2.96 -1.48 4.95
CA ALA A 129 2.04 -0.88 5.91
C ALA A 129 2.71 -0.71 7.28
N CYS A 130 2.48 0.44 7.91
CA CYS A 130 2.95 0.69 9.27
C CYS A 130 2.22 -0.22 10.27
N PRO A 131 2.93 -0.98 11.14
CA PRO A 131 2.28 -1.93 12.04
C PRO A 131 1.50 -1.27 13.19
N ASP A 132 1.63 0.05 13.38
CA ASP A 132 0.89 0.80 14.42
C ASP A 132 -0.33 1.55 13.84
N CYS A 133 -0.14 2.32 12.75
CA CYS A 133 -1.18 3.16 12.19
C CYS A 133 -1.74 2.68 10.86
N ARG A 134 -1.23 1.57 10.34
CA ARG A 134 -1.62 0.96 9.06
C ARG A 134 -1.40 1.83 7.82
N TRP A 135 -0.87 3.04 7.94
CA TRP A 135 -0.48 3.87 6.80
C TRP A 135 0.47 3.12 5.86
N VAL A 136 0.15 3.10 4.57
CA VAL A 136 0.98 2.48 3.53
C VAL A 136 1.98 3.50 2.99
N PHE A 137 3.25 3.12 3.00
CA PHE A 137 4.37 3.93 2.56
C PHE A 137 5.30 3.11 1.68
N TYR A 138 6.09 3.78 0.85
CA TYR A 138 7.18 3.16 0.12
C TYR A 138 8.51 3.29 0.89
N ASP A 139 9.26 2.20 0.95
CA ASP A 139 10.54 2.12 1.63
C ASP A 139 11.72 2.51 0.73
N HIS A 140 12.08 3.79 0.79
CA HIS A 140 13.26 4.38 0.15
C HIS A 140 14.58 4.10 0.87
N SER A 141 14.59 3.38 2.00
CA SER A 141 15.85 3.08 2.70
C SER A 141 16.73 2.16 1.86
N ARG A 142 18.05 2.37 1.93
CA ARG A 142 19.04 1.63 1.13
C ARG A 142 18.87 0.11 1.25
N ASN A 143 18.64 -0.38 2.47
CA ASN A 143 18.53 -1.81 2.79
C ASN A 143 17.06 -2.32 2.87
N GLY A 144 16.07 -1.48 2.55
CA GLY A 144 14.67 -1.88 2.64
C GLY A 144 14.23 -2.25 4.06
N SER A 145 14.79 -1.60 5.09
CA SER A 145 14.50 -1.93 6.49
C SER A 145 13.56 -0.95 7.19
N LYS A 146 12.97 0.02 6.49
CA LYS A 146 11.99 0.93 7.09
C LYS A 146 10.75 0.13 7.50
N ARG A 147 10.36 0.28 8.77
CA ARG A 147 9.24 -0.43 9.39
C ARG A 147 8.06 0.47 9.75
N TRP A 148 8.32 1.76 9.93
CA TRP A 148 7.34 2.72 10.43
C TRP A 148 7.08 3.79 9.36
N CYS A 149 5.84 4.31 9.30
CA CYS A 149 5.44 5.29 8.30
C CYS A 149 6.39 6.50 8.25
N GLY A 150 6.67 7.12 9.39
CA GLY A 150 7.54 8.29 9.48
C GLY A 150 8.10 8.51 10.89
N MET A 151 8.99 9.49 11.00
CA MET A 151 9.57 9.92 12.28
C MET A 151 8.86 11.15 12.83
N TYR A 152 8.28 11.97 11.95
CA TYR A 152 7.55 13.19 12.30
C TYR A 152 6.05 13.04 12.03
N ALA A 153 5.25 13.84 12.73
CA ALA A 153 3.81 13.89 12.51
C ALA A 153 3.53 14.70 11.23
N GLY A 154 2.55 14.28 10.44
CA GLY A 154 2.15 15.02 9.23
C GLY A 154 2.93 14.67 7.96
N GLU A 155 3.91 13.77 8.00
CA GLU A 155 4.49 13.20 6.77
C GLU A 155 3.42 12.37 6.04
N ALA A 156 2.91 12.88 4.92
CA ALA A 156 1.97 12.24 3.96
C ALA A 156 0.66 11.64 4.54
N GLY A 157 0.43 11.64 5.85
CA GLY A 157 -0.70 10.95 6.52
C GLY A 157 -0.28 10.03 7.68
N GLY A 158 1.02 9.83 7.91
CA GLY A 158 1.57 9.02 9.00
C GLY A 158 1.58 9.70 10.39
N ARG A 159 1.66 8.88 11.46
CA ARG A 159 1.55 9.30 12.87
C ARG A 159 2.88 9.41 13.64
N ALA A 160 4.02 9.64 12.97
CA ALA A 160 5.34 9.62 13.62
C ALA A 160 5.67 8.29 14.35
N CYS A 161 5.13 7.15 13.88
CA CYS A 161 5.16 5.88 14.61
C CYS A 161 6.58 5.40 14.96
N GLY A 162 7.61 5.78 14.19
CA GLY A 162 9.00 5.44 14.51
C GLY A 162 9.48 6.09 15.81
N THR A 163 9.15 7.37 16.02
CA THR A 163 9.48 8.09 17.26
C THR A 163 8.69 7.54 18.44
N ILE A 164 7.39 7.25 18.24
CA ILE A 164 6.53 6.65 19.27
C ILE A 164 7.09 5.29 19.73
N ALA A 165 7.47 4.42 18.78
CA ALA A 165 8.06 3.12 19.08
C ALA A 165 9.40 3.25 19.85
N LYS A 166 10.25 4.20 19.46
CA LYS A 166 11.53 4.47 20.13
C LYS A 166 11.33 4.88 21.60
N VAL A 167 10.39 5.81 21.86
CA VAL A 167 10.07 6.28 23.22
C VAL A 167 9.47 5.14 24.06
N LYS A 168 8.57 4.33 23.51
CA LYS A 168 7.97 3.18 24.20
C LYS A 168 9.03 2.17 24.64
N ASN A 169 9.95 1.81 23.74
CA ASN A 169 11.05 0.88 24.03
C ASN A 169 12.01 1.43 25.11
N TYR A 170 12.33 2.73 25.04
CA TYR A 170 13.17 3.39 26.03
C TYR A 170 12.55 3.36 27.43
N ARG A 171 11.25 3.68 27.55
CA ARG A 171 10.52 3.65 28.82
C ARG A 171 10.43 2.23 29.40
N ALA A 172 10.19 1.22 28.56
CA ALA A 172 10.15 -0.18 28.99
C ALA A 172 11.48 -0.65 29.60
N LYS A 173 12.61 -0.33 28.96
CA LYS A 173 13.96 -0.66 29.49
C LYS A 173 14.26 0.00 30.84
N ARG A 174 13.78 1.23 31.07
CA ARG A 174 13.97 1.92 32.36
C ARG A 174 13.14 1.32 33.49
N LYS A 175 11.90 0.88 33.21
CA LYS A 175 11.09 0.15 34.20
C LYS A 175 11.74 -1.16 34.64
N GLY A 176 12.35 -1.92 33.71
CA GLY A 176 13.09 -3.14 34.04
C GLY A 176 14.38 -2.92 34.84
N ARG A 177 14.99 -1.73 34.76
CA ARG A 177 16.19 -1.35 35.54
C ARG A 177 15.87 -0.77 36.92
N SER A 178 14.64 -0.32 37.15
CA SER A 178 14.22 0.23 38.45
C SER A 178 13.67 -0.85 39.40
N GLY A 179 13.55 -2.11 38.95
CA GLY A 179 13.09 -3.26 39.75
C GLY A 179 14.20 -4.11 40.37
N TYR A 180 15.47 -3.71 40.21
CA TYR A 180 16.61 -4.26 40.94
C TYR A 180 17.39 -3.09 41.55
N ASN A 181 16.99 -2.67 42.74
CA ASN A 181 17.86 -2.27 43.86
C ASN A 181 17.06 -1.60 44.98
N VAL A 182 17.19 -2.22 46.16
CA VAL A 182 16.79 -1.87 47.53
C VAL A 182 15.32 -1.99 47.86
#